data_AF-A0A511MS90-F1
#
_entry.id   AF-A0A511MS90-F1
#
_cell.length_a   1.000
_cell.length_b   1.000
_cell.length_c   1.000
_cell.angle_alpha   90.00
_cell.angle_beta   90.00
_cell.angle_gamma   90.00
#
_symmetry.space_group_name_H-M   'P 1'
#
loop_
_entity.id
_entity.type
_entity.pdbx_description
1 polymer ?
#
loop_
_entity_poly.entity_id
_entity_poly.type
_entity_poly.pdbx_seq_one_letter_code
_entity_poly.pdbx_strand_id
1 'polypeptide(L)'
;MAWLTGGRHRRYERDEFRCHGCGLPTAPLDGPDEWYTVHDHVWQCAAASADNILCIGCLETRLGRRLHHTDFVAAALNDPNYGHHSPRLQSRLRPPLTN
;
A
#
# COMPACT_ATOMS: atom_id res chain seq x y z
N MET A 1 -37.62 5.64 27.76
CA MET A 1 -37.54 5.17 26.36
C MET A 1 -36.08 4.88 26.06
N ALA A 2 -35.72 3.59 26.08
CA ALA A 2 -34.35 3.12 25.93
C ALA A 2 -34.14 2.59 24.51
N TRP A 3 -33.17 3.14 23.79
CA TRP A 3 -32.45 2.44 22.71
C TRP A 3 -31.01 2.99 22.65
N LEU A 4 -30.17 2.51 23.57
CA LEU A 4 -28.75 2.33 23.28
C LEU A 4 -28.67 1.02 22.48
N THR A 5 -28.48 1.12 21.16
CA THR A 5 -27.99 -0.01 20.38
C THR A 5 -26.69 0.40 19.72
N GLY A 6 -25.65 0.43 20.55
CA GLY A 6 -24.30 0.21 20.08
C GLY A 6 -24.26 -1.16 19.45
N GLY A 7 -24.50 -1.20 18.13
CA GLY A 7 -24.21 -2.37 17.32
C GLY A 7 -22.70 -2.58 17.39
N ARG A 8 -22.26 -3.48 18.27
CA ARG A 8 -20.96 -4.14 18.13
C ARG A 8 -21.03 -4.90 16.81
N HIS A 9 -20.76 -4.20 15.72
CA HIS A 9 -20.30 -4.84 14.52
C HIS A 9 -19.09 -5.64 14.98
N ARG A 10 -19.21 -6.97 14.93
CA ARG A 10 -18.07 -7.85 14.88
C ARG A 10 -17.40 -7.52 13.55
N ARG A 11 -16.67 -6.41 13.50
CA ARG A 11 -15.75 -6.11 12.41
C ARG A 11 -14.90 -7.37 12.36
N TYR A 12 -14.97 -8.09 11.26
CA TYR A 12 -13.80 -8.87 10.89
C TYR A 12 -12.69 -7.83 10.87
N GLU A 13 -11.87 -7.83 11.92
CA GLU A 13 -10.62 -7.08 12.03
C GLU A 13 -9.73 -7.66 10.92
N ARG A 14 -10.04 -7.32 9.66
CA ARG A 14 -9.05 -7.36 8.60
C ARG A 14 -8.07 -6.30 9.05
N ASP A 15 -7.08 -6.73 9.83
CA ASP A 15 -5.95 -5.91 10.24
C ASP A 15 -5.60 -5.07 9.03
N GLU A 16 -5.76 -3.75 9.11
CA GLU A 16 -5.69 -2.83 7.97
C GLU A 16 -4.25 -2.71 7.42
N PHE A 17 -3.43 -3.73 7.70
CA PHE A 17 -2.04 -3.96 7.34
C PHE A 17 -1.23 -2.69 7.55
N ARG A 18 -0.96 -2.36 8.82
CA ARG A 18 -0.34 -1.09 9.17
C ARG A 18 1.08 -1.00 8.64
N CYS A 19 1.39 0.14 8.05
CA CYS A 19 2.74 0.48 7.62
C CYS A 19 3.67 0.50 8.85
N HIS A 20 4.75 -0.26 8.80
CA HIS A 20 5.76 -0.29 9.86
C HIS A 20 6.47 1.07 10.04
N GLY A 21 6.52 1.90 8.99
CA GLY A 21 7.18 3.21 9.05
C GLY A 21 6.33 4.31 9.69
N CYS A 22 5.04 4.41 9.34
CA CYS A 22 4.17 5.51 9.77
C CYS A 22 2.93 5.08 10.56
N GLY A 23 2.66 3.78 10.70
CA GLY A 23 1.50 3.23 11.40
C GLY A 23 0.17 3.34 10.67
N LEU A 24 0.11 4.05 9.54
CA LEU A 24 -1.11 4.17 8.74
C LEU A 24 -1.49 2.85 8.07
N PRO A 25 -2.79 2.56 7.89
CA PRO A 25 -3.25 1.37 7.20
C PRO A 25 -2.81 1.39 5.73
N THR A 26 -2.30 0.26 5.23
CA THR A 26 -1.95 0.11 3.80
C THR A 26 -3.06 -0.53 2.99
N ALA A 27 -3.99 -1.25 3.62
CA ALA A 27 -5.21 -1.72 2.98
C ALA A 27 -6.42 -1.43 3.88
N PRO A 28 -6.80 -0.14 4.02
CA PRO A 28 -7.96 0.25 4.82
C PRO A 28 -9.23 -0.40 4.26
N LEU A 29 -10.19 -0.69 5.15
CA LEU A 29 -11.51 -1.22 4.73
C LEU A 29 -12.26 -0.23 3.84
N ASP A 30 -12.16 1.05 4.18
CA ASP A 30 -12.82 2.15 3.49
C ASP A 30 -11.75 3.18 3.07
N GLY A 31 -11.56 3.35 1.75
CA GLY A 31 -10.63 4.32 1.20
C GLY A 31 -9.58 3.70 0.28
N PRO A 32 -8.60 4.50 -0.17
CA PRO A 32 -7.60 4.03 -1.10
C PRO A 32 -6.50 3.20 -0.41
N ASP A 33 -6.02 2.18 -1.11
CA ASP A 33 -4.96 1.29 -0.63
C ASP A 33 -3.57 1.64 -1.17
N GLU A 34 -2.55 1.17 -0.48
CA GLU A 34 -1.17 1.07 -0.97
C GLU A 34 -0.73 -0.38 -0.90
N TRP A 35 -1.51 -1.26 -1.53
CA TRP A 35 -1.23 -2.69 -1.63
C TRP A 35 -0.53 -3.00 -2.94
N TYR A 36 0.79 -3.16 -2.89
CA TYR A 36 1.65 -3.35 -4.06
C TYR A 36 2.74 -4.40 -3.80
N THR A 37 3.48 -4.76 -4.84
CA THR A 37 4.64 -5.66 -4.74
C THR A 37 5.74 -5.17 -5.65
N VAL A 38 6.91 -4.90 -5.07
CA VAL A 38 8.13 -4.56 -5.83
C VAL A 38 8.99 -5.80 -6.04
N HIS A 39 9.98 -5.71 -6.92
CA HIS A 39 11.00 -6.75 -7.04
C HIS A 39 11.77 -6.93 -5.72
N ASP A 40 12.20 -8.15 -5.42
CA ASP A 40 12.93 -8.49 -4.18
C ASP A 40 14.14 -7.58 -3.93
N HIS A 41 14.90 -7.28 -4.99
CA HIS A 41 16.07 -6.41 -4.88
C HIS A 41 15.70 -4.99 -4.43
N VAL A 42 14.54 -4.47 -4.86
CA VAL A 42 14.04 -3.15 -4.43
C VAL A 42 13.66 -3.20 -2.95
N TRP A 43 12.96 -4.26 -2.52
CA TRP A 43 12.58 -4.43 -1.11
C TRP A 43 13.79 -4.57 -0.19
N GLN A 44 14.79 -5.36 -0.61
CA GLN A 44 16.05 -5.57 0.11
C GLN A 44 16.86 -4.28 0.23
N CYS A 45 16.93 -3.45 -0.82
CA CYS A 45 17.62 -2.16 -0.77
C CYS A 45 17.04 -1.20 0.28
N ALA A 46 15.75 -1.32 0.62
CA ALA A 46 15.13 -0.53 1.65
C ALA A 46 15.41 -1.02 3.08
N ALA A 47 16.23 -2.07 3.24
CA ALA A 47 16.45 -2.78 4.51
C ALA A 47 15.12 -3.13 5.22
N ALA A 48 14.10 -3.46 4.43
CA ALA A 48 12.80 -3.89 4.96
C ALA A 48 12.85 -5.39 5.26
N SER A 49 12.46 -5.78 6.49
CA SER A 49 12.23 -7.19 6.82
C SER A 49 11.09 -7.76 5.97
N ALA A 50 11.12 -9.06 5.72
CA ALA A 50 10.03 -9.78 5.06
C ALA A 50 8.72 -9.71 5.86
N ASP A 51 8.80 -9.52 7.18
CA ASP A 51 7.64 -9.45 8.08
C ASP A 51 7.03 -8.05 8.16
N ASN A 52 7.64 -7.04 7.53
CA ASN A 52 7.16 -5.67 7.57
C ASN A 52 6.32 -5.34 6.35
N ILE A 53 5.32 -4.48 6.53
CA ILE A 53 4.55 -3.88 5.44
C ILE A 53 4.89 -2.39 5.41
N LEU A 54 5.12 -1.84 4.22
CA LEU A 54 5.44 -0.43 4.05
C LEU A 54 4.50 0.19 3.02
N CYS A 55 3.92 1.33 3.39
CA CYS A 55 3.29 2.22 2.43
C CYS A 55 4.34 2.71 1.41
N ILE A 56 3.92 3.07 0.19
CA ILE A 56 4.85 3.40 -0.90
C ILE A 56 5.78 4.57 -0.53
N GLY A 57 5.26 5.53 0.24
CA GLY A 57 6.05 6.67 0.72
C GLY A 57 7.15 6.27 1.71
N CYS A 58 6.85 5.39 2.67
CA CYS A 58 7.88 4.92 3.61
C CYS A 58 8.93 4.07 2.90
N LEU A 59 8.54 3.29 1.87
CA LEU A 59 9.50 2.57 1.04
C LEU A 59 10.41 3.55 0.28
N GLU A 60 9.85 4.56 -0.39
CA GLU A 60 10.60 5.61 -1.08
C GLU A 60 11.56 6.38 -0.13
N THR A 61 11.12 6.70 1.09
CA THR A 61 11.97 7.33 2.11
C THR A 61 13.16 6.47 2.48
N ARG A 62 12.97 5.15 2.67
CA ARG A 62 14.07 4.23 3.00
C ARG A 62 15.04 4.04 1.84
N LEU A 63 14.52 4.01 0.61
CA LEU A 63 15.34 3.91 -0.60
C LEU A 63 16.10 5.20 -0.93
N GLY A 64 15.66 6.35 -0.39
CA GLY A 64 16.19 7.66 -0.76
C GLY A 64 15.87 8.06 -2.20
N ARG A 65 14.89 7.40 -2.85
CA ARG A 65 14.44 7.71 -4.21
C ARG A 65 12.96 7.46 -4.39
N ARG A 66 12.38 8.12 -5.39
CA ARG A 66 11.03 7.81 -5.88
C ARG A 66 11.06 6.48 -6.65
N LEU A 67 10.01 5.68 -6.48
CA LEU A 67 9.83 4.44 -7.24
C LEU A 67 9.28 4.73 -8.64
N HIS A 68 9.57 3.84 -9.56
CA HIS A 68 9.17 3.89 -10.97
C HIS A 68 8.43 2.60 -11.34
N HIS A 69 7.64 2.61 -12.41
CA HIS A 69 6.80 1.46 -12.79
C HIS A 69 7.59 0.17 -13.01
N THR A 70 8.87 0.27 -13.38
CA THR A 70 9.80 -0.86 -13.56
C THR A 70 10.29 -1.48 -12.25
N ASP A 71 10.04 -0.84 -11.10
CA ASP A 71 10.38 -1.41 -9.80
C ASP A 71 9.36 -2.45 -9.31
N PHE A 72 8.20 -2.51 -9.97
CA PHE A 72 7.07 -3.35 -9.60
C PHE A 72 7.06 -4.67 -10.37
N VAL A 73 6.70 -5.76 -9.69
CA VAL A 73 6.52 -7.07 -10.35
C VAL A 73 5.31 -7.00 -11.29
N ALA A 74 5.39 -7.67 -12.43
CA ALA A 74 4.27 -7.85 -13.34
C ALA A 74 3.20 -8.78 -12.71
N ALA A 75 2.32 -8.20 -11.89
CA ALA A 75 1.24 -8.89 -11.19
C ALA A 75 -0.04 -8.05 -11.24
N ALA A 76 -1.20 -8.72 -11.20
CA ALA A 76 -2.51 -8.05 -11.27
C ALA A 76 -2.69 -7.00 -10.16
N LEU A 77 -2.11 -7.23 -8.97
CA LEU A 77 -2.14 -6.28 -7.86
C LEU A 77 -1.43 -4.95 -8.15
N ASN A 78 -0.51 -4.93 -9.12
CA ASN A 78 0.22 -3.73 -9.55
C ASN A 78 -0.36 -3.12 -10.83
N ASP A 79 -1.49 -3.62 -11.34
CA ASP A 79 -2.18 -2.98 -12.45
C ASP A 79 -2.74 -1.63 -11.96
N PRO A 80 -2.40 -0.49 -12.60
CA PRO A 80 -2.92 0.82 -12.21
C PRO A 80 -4.45 0.97 -12.20
N ASN A 81 -5.17 0.02 -12.81
CA ASN A 81 -6.63 -0.01 -12.88
C ASN A 81 -7.24 -1.11 -11.98
N TYR A 82 -6.42 -1.85 -11.24
CA TYR A 82 -6.88 -2.81 -10.25
C TYR A 82 -7.12 -2.14 -8.90
N GLY A 83 -8.10 -2.64 -8.15
CA GLY A 83 -8.37 -2.18 -6.78
C GLY A 83 -8.71 -0.69 -6.67
N HIS A 84 -8.45 -0.12 -5.49
CA HIS A 84 -8.69 1.30 -5.20
C HIS A 84 -7.37 1.94 -4.78
N HIS A 85 -6.33 1.81 -5.60
CA HIS A 85 -5.01 2.34 -5.28
C HIS A 85 -5.01 3.84 -4.98
N SER A 86 -4.18 4.25 -4.03
CA SER A 86 -3.97 5.66 -3.71
C SER A 86 -3.46 6.43 -4.94
N PRO A 87 -3.78 7.73 -5.08
CA PRO A 87 -3.25 8.55 -6.16
C PRO A 87 -1.72 8.52 -6.23
N ARG A 88 -1.07 8.41 -5.07
CA ARG A 88 0.38 8.27 -4.98
C ARG A 88 0.85 6.97 -5.62
N LEU A 89 0.30 5.82 -5.21
CA LEU A 89 0.67 4.53 -5.79
C LEU A 89 0.38 4.47 -7.30
N GLN A 90 -0.80 4.93 -7.74
CA GLN A 90 -1.17 4.99 -9.16
C GLN A 90 -0.13 5.75 -10.00
N SER A 91 0.39 6.86 -9.48
CA SER A 91 1.41 7.66 -10.17
C SER A 91 2.80 6.99 -10.29
N ARG A 92 3.03 5.87 -9.60
CA ARG A 92 4.26 5.06 -9.69
C ARG A 92 4.07 3.84 -10.57
N LEU A 93 2.88 3.25 -10.55
CA LEU A 93 2.54 2.09 -11.39
C LEU A 93 2.42 2.45 -12.88
N ARG A 94 2.09 3.70 -13.20
CA ARG A 94 1.98 4.15 -14.59
C ARG A 94 3.36 4.54 -15.14
N PRO A 95 3.70 4.11 -16.37
CA PRO A 95 4.83 4.67 -17.09
C PRO A 95 4.67 6.18 -17.26
N PRO A 96 5.77 6.95 -17.29
CA PRO A 96 5.71 8.33 -17.73
C PRO A 96 5.14 8.37 -19.14
N LEU A 97 4.23 9.31 -19.40
CA LEU A 97 3.73 9.55 -20.76
C LEU A 97 4.91 10.00 -21.61
N THR A 98 5.45 9.11 -22.44
CA THR A 98 6.38 9.46 -23.51
C THR A 98 5.58 10.15 -24.60
N ASN A 99 5.89 11.43 -24.83
CA ASN A 99 5.40 12.20 -25.98
C ASN A 99 6.16 11.84 -27.25
#